data_AF-K1TKU8-F1
#
_entry.id   AF-K1TKU8-F1
#
_cell.length_a   1.000
_cell.length_b   1.000
_cell.length_c   1.000
_cell.angle_alpha   90.00
_cell.angle_beta   90.00
_cell.angle_gamma   90.00
#
_symmetry.space_group_name_H-M   'P 1'
#
loop_
_entity.id
_entity.type
_entity.pdbx_description
1 polymer ?
#
loop_
_entity_poly.entity_id
_entity_poly.type
_entity_poly.pdbx_seq_one_letter_code
_entity_poly.pdbx_strand_id
1 'polypeptide(L)'
;MTLYAQNGKLKEASFPFKIDKESGCLLYYRPKARSCQINVTRKWPLQRDVWSYIQRMAYGRFEGANRKDFSDAKVLLQLKDYPRKMFNEVKIKDSSRYRYVRYISADWFFGDIAEVAWYADTLGKVRLQGELMATSPYKG
;
A
#
# COMPACT_ATOMS: atom_id res chain seq x y z
N MET A 1 -11.92 -17.64 14.17
CA MET A 1 -12.64 -18.76 14.82
C MET A 1 -13.62 -19.28 13.80
N THR A 2 -13.52 -20.54 13.38
CA THR A 2 -14.40 -21.09 12.35
C THR A 2 -15.75 -21.40 12.99
N LEU A 3 -16.81 -20.84 12.43
CA LEU A 3 -18.18 -21.05 12.88
C LEU A 3 -18.93 -21.87 11.82
N TYR A 4 -19.87 -22.69 12.25
CA TYR A 4 -20.82 -23.35 11.36
C TYR A 4 -22.25 -23.10 11.83
N ALA A 5 -23.18 -23.05 10.88
CA ALA A 5 -24.59 -22.87 11.19
C ALA A 5 -25.22 -24.22 11.57
N GLN A 6 -25.88 -24.27 12.71
CA GLN A 6 -26.71 -25.41 13.12
C GLN A 6 -28.00 -24.88 13.76
N ASN A 7 -29.15 -25.27 13.21
CA ASN A 7 -30.48 -24.84 13.67
C ASN A 7 -30.62 -23.31 13.75
N GLY A 8 -30.12 -22.59 12.74
CA GLY A 8 -30.18 -21.13 12.69
C GLY A 8 -29.25 -20.39 13.68
N LYS A 9 -28.42 -21.11 14.44
CA LYS A 9 -27.42 -20.53 15.35
C LYS A 9 -26.01 -20.84 14.87
N LEU A 10 -25.09 -19.88 15.01
CA LEU A 10 -23.68 -20.10 14.78
C LEU A 10 -23.08 -20.84 15.97
N LYS A 11 -22.43 -21.98 15.71
CA LYS A 11 -21.67 -22.75 16.69
C LYS A 11 -20.20 -22.74 16.34
N GLU A 12 -19.36 -22.67 17.36
CA GLU A 12 -17.91 -22.81 17.21
C GLU A 12 -17.57 -24.23 16.74
N ALA A 13 -16.79 -24.33 15.67
CA ALA A 13 -16.36 -25.62 15.13
C ALA A 13 -15.33 -26.29 16.04
N SER A 14 -14.26 -25.56 16.38
CA SER A 14 -13.21 -25.96 17.32
C SER A 14 -12.16 -24.83 17.44
N PHE A 15 -11.15 -25.03 18.28
CA PHE A 15 -9.93 -24.22 18.22
C PHE A 15 -9.20 -24.46 16.90
N PRO A 16 -8.53 -23.43 16.34
CA PRO A 16 -7.64 -23.64 15.20
C PRO A 16 -6.60 -24.71 15.53
N PHE A 17 -6.28 -25.57 14.57
CA PHE A 17 -5.28 -26.61 14.76
C PHE A 17 -4.38 -26.75 13.51
N LYS A 18 -3.20 -27.31 13.71
CA LYS A 18 -2.27 -27.74 12.66
C LYS A 18 -2.10 -29.25 12.78
N ILE A 19 -2.10 -29.96 11.65
CA ILE A 19 -1.59 -31.33 11.59
C ILE A 19 -0.09 -31.21 11.34
N ASP A 20 0.70 -31.74 12.25
CA ASP A 20 2.14 -31.81 12.05
C ASP A 20 2.46 -32.80 10.92
N LYS A 21 3.27 -32.35 9.94
CA LYS A 21 3.48 -33.13 8.72
C LYS A 21 4.38 -34.35 8.95
N GLU A 22 5.25 -34.31 9.95
CA GLU A 22 6.22 -35.38 10.21
C GLU A 22 5.64 -36.43 11.16
N SER A 23 5.01 -35.98 12.26
CA SER A 23 4.44 -36.88 13.28
C SER A 23 2.98 -37.25 13.02
N GLY A 24 2.26 -36.51 12.19
CA GLY A 24 0.81 -36.66 12.00
C GLY A 24 -0.04 -36.16 13.18
N CYS A 25 0.59 -35.64 14.25
CA CYS A 25 -0.12 -35.21 15.44
C CYS A 25 -0.88 -33.89 15.24
N LEU A 26 -2.02 -33.77 15.94
CA LEU A 26 -2.83 -32.54 15.99
C LEU A 26 -2.30 -31.57 17.06
N LEU A 27 -1.93 -30.36 16.63
CA LEU A 27 -1.52 -29.24 17.48
C LEU A 27 -2.64 -28.19 17.52
N TYR A 28 -3.26 -28.00 18.68
CA TYR A 28 -4.32 -27.00 18.88
C TYR A 28 -3.76 -25.65 19.35
N TYR A 29 -4.19 -24.58 18.70
CA TYR A 29 -3.90 -23.20 19.10
C TYR A 29 -4.97 -22.69 20.05
N ARG A 30 -4.74 -22.91 21.35
CA ARG A 30 -5.62 -22.41 22.42
C ARG A 30 -5.17 -21.01 22.85
N PRO A 31 -6.05 -20.00 22.85
CA PRO A 31 -5.70 -18.69 23.39
C PRO A 31 -5.33 -18.83 24.87
N LYS A 32 -4.13 -18.36 25.24
CA LYS A 32 -3.78 -18.16 26.66
C LYS A 32 -4.41 -16.86 27.14
N ALA A 33 -4.62 -16.68 28.44
CA ALA A 33 -5.23 -15.49 29.04
C ALA A 33 -4.44 -14.16 28.86
N ARG A 34 -3.40 -14.16 28.01
CA ARG A 34 -2.60 -12.98 27.70
C ARG A 34 -2.97 -12.50 26.29
N SER A 35 -3.50 -11.29 26.20
CA SER A 35 -3.61 -10.57 24.94
C SER A 35 -2.26 -9.94 24.60
N CYS A 36 -1.95 -9.89 23.31
CA CYS A 36 -0.87 -9.06 22.79
C CYS A 36 -1.39 -8.30 21.57
N GLN A 37 -0.87 -7.08 21.38
CA GLN A 37 -1.16 -6.31 20.20
C GLN A 37 -0.27 -6.81 19.06
N ILE A 38 -0.90 -7.25 17.97
CA ILE A 38 -0.21 -7.60 16.73
C ILE A 38 -0.58 -6.60 15.64
N ASN A 39 0.41 -6.13 14.90
CA ASN A 39 0.20 -5.27 13.73
C ASN A 39 0.33 -6.12 12.47
N VAL A 40 -0.81 -6.49 11.90
CA VAL A 40 -0.85 -7.21 10.62
C VAL A 40 -0.81 -6.19 9.49
N THR A 41 0.28 -6.16 8.74
CA THR A 41 0.45 -5.21 7.62
C THR A 41 0.08 -5.81 6.26
N ARG A 42 -0.12 -7.13 6.17
CA ARG A 42 -0.49 -7.82 4.92
C ARG A 42 -1.11 -9.20 5.17
N LYS A 43 -2.13 -9.55 4.36
CA LYS A 43 -2.87 -10.83 4.46
C LYS A 43 -2.16 -12.01 3.78
N TRP A 44 -1.44 -11.77 2.67
CA TRP A 44 -0.76 -12.80 1.86
C TRP A 44 0.76 -12.66 1.96
N PRO A 45 1.64 -13.64 1.66
CA PRO A 45 3.10 -13.48 1.56
C PRO A 45 3.57 -12.64 0.36
N LEU A 46 4.73 -12.00 0.45
CA LEU A 46 5.18 -10.98 -0.52
C LEU A 46 5.91 -11.76 -1.59
N GLN A 47 5.24 -11.94 -2.71
CA GLN A 47 5.82 -12.67 -3.83
C GLN A 47 6.94 -11.83 -4.45
N ARG A 48 7.93 -12.52 -5.04
CA ARG A 48 9.12 -11.88 -5.63
C ARG A 48 8.76 -10.85 -6.70
N ASP A 49 7.76 -11.15 -7.51
CA ASP A 49 7.36 -10.23 -8.60
C ASP A 49 6.79 -8.93 -8.04
N VAL A 50 5.90 -9.04 -7.05
CA VAL A 50 5.35 -7.87 -6.33
C VAL A 50 6.46 -7.06 -5.66
N TRP A 51 7.44 -7.74 -5.07
CA TRP A 51 8.62 -7.08 -4.52
C TRP A 51 9.40 -6.28 -5.58
N SER A 52 9.60 -6.86 -6.77
CA SER A 52 10.31 -6.18 -7.86
C SER A 52 9.59 -4.91 -8.33
N TYR A 53 8.25 -4.90 -8.39
CA TYR A 53 7.47 -3.71 -8.76
C TYR A 53 7.61 -2.60 -7.70
N ILE A 54 7.58 -2.96 -6.41
CA ILE A 54 7.77 -2.01 -5.32
C ILE A 54 9.16 -1.37 -5.41
N GLN A 55 10.20 -2.15 -5.68
CA GLN A 55 11.58 -1.65 -5.78
C GLN A 55 11.76 -0.62 -6.90
N ARG A 56 10.98 -0.72 -7.99
CA ARG A 56 11.05 0.23 -9.12
C ARG A 56 10.52 1.62 -8.77
N MET A 57 9.80 1.77 -7.66
CA MET A 57 9.45 3.09 -7.14
C MET A 57 10.63 3.83 -6.50
N ALA A 58 11.73 3.12 -6.17
CA ALA A 58 12.91 3.74 -5.55
C ALA A 58 13.44 4.90 -6.40
N TYR A 59 13.86 5.97 -5.72
CA TYR A 59 14.38 7.18 -6.35
C TYR A 59 13.38 7.95 -7.24
N GLY A 60 12.12 7.50 -7.33
CA GLY A 60 11.05 8.28 -7.93
C GLY A 60 10.75 9.56 -7.12
N ARG A 61 10.07 10.50 -7.78
CA ARG A 61 9.75 11.81 -7.20
C ARG A 61 8.33 12.23 -7.50
N PHE A 62 7.80 13.05 -6.61
CA PHE A 62 6.50 13.67 -6.73
C PHE A 62 6.68 15.18 -6.91
N GLU A 63 6.00 15.74 -7.90
CA GLU A 63 6.16 17.13 -8.31
C GLU A 63 4.82 17.86 -8.35
N GLY A 64 4.86 19.16 -8.08
CA GLY A 64 3.76 20.09 -8.29
C GLY A 64 4.15 21.18 -9.29
N ALA A 65 3.21 21.61 -10.13
CA ALA A 65 3.41 22.64 -11.15
C ALA A 65 2.16 23.49 -11.35
N ASN A 66 2.30 24.67 -11.96
CA ASN A 66 1.17 25.51 -12.40
C ASN A 66 1.11 25.65 -13.93
N ARG A 67 2.12 25.15 -14.67
CA ARG A 67 2.12 25.03 -16.13
C ARG A 67 1.95 23.58 -16.56
N LYS A 68 1.15 23.35 -17.61
CA LYS A 68 0.79 22.01 -18.11
C LYS A 68 2.00 21.20 -18.61
N ASP A 69 3.04 21.89 -19.06
CA ASP A 69 4.31 21.29 -19.50
C ASP A 69 5.27 20.97 -18.35
N PHE A 70 4.89 21.28 -17.10
CA PHE A 70 5.72 21.11 -15.91
C PHE A 70 7.06 21.85 -15.97
N SER A 71 7.18 22.89 -16.81
CA SER A 71 8.40 23.73 -16.88
C SER A 71 8.67 24.50 -15.60
N ASP A 72 7.65 24.72 -14.77
CA ASP A 72 7.73 25.34 -13.44
C ASP A 72 7.64 24.33 -12.29
N ALA A 73 7.90 23.05 -12.55
CA ALA A 73 7.74 22.00 -11.55
C ALA A 73 8.68 22.17 -10.36
N LYS A 74 8.12 21.94 -9.16
CA LYS A 74 8.85 21.84 -7.91
C LYS A 74 8.74 20.43 -7.35
N VAL A 75 9.86 19.86 -6.92
CA VAL A 75 9.88 18.56 -6.22
C VAL A 75 9.27 18.72 -4.83
N LEU A 76 8.16 18.01 -4.59
CA LEU A 76 7.44 17.99 -3.33
C LEU A 76 7.95 16.87 -2.41
N LEU A 77 8.33 15.74 -3.02
CA LEU A 77 8.90 14.59 -2.33
C LEU A 77 9.87 13.85 -3.26
N GLN A 78 11.08 13.62 -2.77
CA GLN A 78 12.06 12.74 -3.39
C GLN A 78 12.15 11.46 -2.58
N LEU A 79 11.86 10.31 -3.19
CA LEU A 79 12.09 9.02 -2.56
C LEU A 79 13.60 8.74 -2.55
N LYS A 80 14.11 8.25 -1.41
CA LYS A 80 15.51 7.78 -1.28
C LYS A 80 15.62 6.27 -1.44
N ASP A 81 14.51 5.57 -1.27
CA ASP A 81 14.38 4.12 -1.30
C ASP A 81 12.92 3.77 -1.64
N TYR A 82 12.62 2.50 -1.87
CA TYR A 82 11.27 2.03 -2.16
C TYR A 82 10.36 2.02 -0.91
N PRO A 83 9.03 2.18 -1.09
CA PRO A 83 8.08 2.10 0.00
C PRO A 83 8.04 0.69 0.63
N ARG A 84 8.04 0.62 1.97
CA ARG A 84 8.00 -0.66 2.71
C ARG A 84 6.60 -1.14 3.06
N LYS A 85 5.61 -0.23 3.03
CA LYS A 85 4.19 -0.54 3.26
C LYS A 85 3.45 -0.50 1.93
N MET A 86 2.32 -1.22 1.85
CA MET A 86 1.45 -1.17 0.66
C MET A 86 0.85 0.22 0.42
N PHE A 87 0.46 0.92 1.49
CA PHE A 87 0.05 2.32 1.45
C PHE A 87 0.94 3.15 2.37
N ASN A 88 1.48 4.25 1.84
CA ASN A 88 2.36 5.15 2.57
C ASN A 88 1.75 6.54 2.51
N GLU A 89 1.70 7.19 3.66
CA GLU A 89 1.24 8.56 3.79
C GLU A 89 2.45 9.44 4.06
N VAL A 90 2.57 10.52 3.29
CA VAL A 90 3.66 11.48 3.44
C VAL A 90 3.08 12.87 3.54
N LYS A 91 3.46 13.59 4.61
CA LYS A 91 3.11 15.01 4.77
C LYS A 91 4.08 15.85 3.95
N ILE A 92 3.55 16.55 2.96
CA ILE A 92 4.31 17.54 2.18
C ILE A 92 4.49 18.79 3.03
N LYS A 93 5.73 19.25 3.20
CA LYS A 93 6.06 20.45 3.99
C LYS A 93 5.82 21.75 3.21
N ASP A 94 5.79 21.66 1.89
CA ASP A 94 5.53 22.78 1.01
C ASP A 94 4.05 23.21 1.11
N SER A 95 3.82 24.51 1.30
CA SER A 95 2.49 25.11 1.44
C SER A 95 2.01 25.86 0.18
N SER A 96 2.76 25.76 -0.93
CA SER A 96 2.40 26.42 -2.18
C SER A 96 1.19 25.74 -2.83
N ARG A 97 0.53 26.45 -3.74
CA ARG A 97 -0.61 25.92 -4.52
C ARG A 97 -0.13 25.48 -5.89
N TYR A 98 -0.60 24.30 -6.30
CA TYR A 98 -0.27 23.70 -7.59
C TYR A 98 -1.55 23.31 -8.32
N ARG A 99 -1.62 23.63 -9.61
CA ARG A 99 -2.70 23.19 -10.51
C ARG A 99 -2.51 21.76 -10.99
N TYR A 100 -1.25 21.33 -11.08
CA TYR A 100 -0.85 20.03 -11.62
C TYR A 100 0.05 19.31 -10.63
N VAL A 101 -0.11 18.00 -10.54
CA VAL A 101 0.75 17.11 -9.74
C VAL A 101 1.06 15.86 -10.53
N ARG A 102 2.26 15.29 -10.32
CA ARG A 102 2.66 14.04 -10.97
C ARG A 102 3.61 13.23 -10.12
N TYR A 103 3.68 11.94 -10.43
CA TYR A 103 4.77 11.05 -10.05
C TYR A 103 5.67 10.82 -11.28
N ILE A 104 6.99 10.78 -11.06
CA ILE A 104 7.96 10.35 -12.07
C ILE A 104 8.87 9.31 -11.42
N SER A 105 9.06 8.17 -12.08
CA SER A 105 10.07 7.18 -11.70
C SER A 105 11.49 7.70 -11.88
N ALA A 106 12.47 6.97 -11.36
CA ALA A 106 13.86 7.17 -11.76
C ALA A 106 14.05 6.77 -13.23
N ASP A 107 15.03 7.38 -13.91
CA ASP A 107 15.22 7.21 -15.36
C ASP A 107 15.49 5.75 -15.79
N TRP A 108 15.99 4.92 -14.87
CA TRP A 108 16.27 3.50 -15.08
C TRP A 108 15.16 2.55 -14.60
N PHE A 109 14.03 3.08 -14.13
CA PHE A 109 12.88 2.30 -13.70
C PHE A 109 11.61 2.66 -14.47
N PHE A 110 10.79 1.64 -14.72
CA PHE A 110 9.43 1.83 -15.20
C PHE A 110 8.60 2.64 -14.20
N GLY A 111 7.60 3.36 -14.69
CA GLY A 111 6.68 4.20 -13.91
C GLY A 111 5.68 3.42 -13.05
N ASP A 112 6.12 2.36 -12.39
CA ASP A 112 5.27 1.45 -11.63
C ASP A 112 4.75 2.15 -10.36
N ILE A 113 3.44 2.38 -10.30
CA ILE A 113 2.72 2.82 -9.11
C ILE A 113 1.29 2.29 -9.20
N ALA A 114 0.80 1.66 -8.13
CA ALA A 114 -0.54 1.09 -8.12
C ALA A 114 -1.62 2.16 -7.91
N GLU A 115 -1.43 3.00 -6.89
CA GLU A 115 -2.40 4.01 -6.48
C GLU A 115 -1.67 5.28 -6.00
N VAL A 116 -2.25 6.43 -6.30
CA VAL A 116 -1.84 7.71 -5.75
C VAL A 116 -3.07 8.56 -5.45
N ALA A 117 -3.07 9.21 -4.29
CA ALA A 117 -4.11 10.13 -3.88
C ALA A 117 -3.49 11.35 -3.23
N TRP A 118 -4.10 12.51 -3.50
CA TRP A 118 -3.68 13.81 -2.98
C TRP A 118 -4.75 14.32 -2.04
N TYR A 119 -4.33 15.02 -0.98
CA TYR A 119 -5.22 15.50 0.07
C TYR A 119 -4.93 16.96 0.37
N ALA A 120 -5.98 17.73 0.65
CA ALA A 120 -5.88 19.15 1.00
C ALA A 120 -5.41 19.36 2.45
N ASP A 121 -5.53 18.33 3.28
CA ASP A 121 -5.23 18.37 4.71
C ASP A 121 -4.22 17.28 5.11
N THR A 122 -3.59 17.48 6.26
CA THR A 122 -2.58 16.54 6.78
C THR A 122 -3.15 15.34 7.54
N LEU A 123 -4.48 15.27 7.69
CA LEU A 123 -5.21 14.17 8.33
C LEU A 123 -5.81 13.19 7.31
N GLY A 124 -5.64 13.44 6.00
CA GLY A 124 -6.13 12.58 4.93
C GLY A 124 -7.66 12.56 4.79
N LYS A 125 -8.36 13.62 5.24
CA LYS A 125 -9.83 13.65 5.26
C LYS A 125 -10.46 14.23 3.99
N VAL A 126 -9.76 15.13 3.33
CA VAL A 126 -10.25 15.89 2.17
C VAL A 126 -9.43 15.48 0.96
N ARG A 127 -9.88 14.42 0.29
CA ARG A 127 -9.27 13.94 -0.96
C ARG A 127 -9.50 14.94 -2.08
N LEU A 128 -8.43 15.35 -2.74
CA LEU A 128 -8.49 16.17 -3.95
C LEU A 128 -8.94 15.33 -5.14
N GLN A 129 -9.74 15.94 -6.01
CA GLN A 129 -10.20 15.35 -7.27
C GLN A 129 -9.58 16.10 -8.44
N GLY A 130 -9.27 15.38 -9.52
CA GLY A 130 -8.67 15.93 -10.73
C GLY A 130 -8.84 14.99 -11.91
N GLU A 131 -8.46 15.47 -13.08
CA GLU A 131 -8.51 14.71 -14.33
C GLU A 131 -7.12 14.16 -14.68
N LEU A 132 -7.08 12.92 -15.18
CA LEU A 132 -5.84 12.31 -15.64
C LEU A 132 -5.35 13.02 -16.90
N MET A 133 -4.17 13.65 -16.84
CA MET A 133 -3.63 14.40 -17.97
C MET A 133 -2.72 13.60 -18.89
N ALA A 134 -2.07 12.56 -18.38
CA ALA A 134 -1.24 11.66 -19.17
C ALA A 134 -0.98 10.34 -18.45
N THR A 135 -1.18 9.23 -19.15
CA THR A 135 -0.29 8.06 -19.16
C THR A 135 -0.32 7.54 -20.60
N SER A 136 0.81 7.41 -21.31
CA SER A 136 0.77 6.57 -22.51
C SER A 136 0.44 5.15 -22.07
N PRO A 137 -0.49 4.45 -22.74
CA PRO A 137 -0.80 3.07 -22.39
C PRO A 137 0.47 2.22 -22.52
N TYR A 138 0.71 1.38 -21.51
CA TYR A 138 1.75 0.36 -21.56
C TYR A 138 1.48 -0.54 -22.76
N LYS A 139 2.30 -0.44 -23.81
CA LYS A 139 2.31 -1.40 -24.91
C LYS A 139 3.17 -2.58 -24.43
N GLY A 140 2.49 -3.57 -23.86
CA GLY A 140 3.10 -4.85 -23.50
C GLY A 140 3.50 -5.66 -24.72
#